data_AF-A0A1H0AGW9-F1
#
_entry.id   AF-A0A1H0AGW9-F1
#
_cell.length_a   1.000
_cell.length_b   1.000
_cell.length_c   1.000
_cell.angle_alpha   90.00
_cell.angle_beta   90.00
_cell.angle_gamma   90.00
#
_symmetry.space_group_name_H-M   'P 1'
#
loop_
_entity.id
_entity.type
_entity.pdbx_description
1 polymer ?
#
loop_
_entity_poly.entity_id
_entity_poly.type
_entity_poly.pdbx_seq_one_letter_code
_entity_poly.pdbx_strand_id
1 'polypeptide(L)'
;MTPKAELFELIEKLPEDKIPQAIETINALLGLQPPNNSQPTATADPERPLNELLTAIIGSVTNSFYDLSVENERAGAKIIAKRLGFSRTRILEAWDVYKKSRQIDVHKQ
;
A
#
# COMPACT_ATOMS: atom_id res chain seq x y z
N MET A 1 -8.44 -36.10 14.47
CA MET A 1 -6.98 -35.96 14.30
C MET A 1 -6.64 -34.49 14.38
N THR A 2 -5.50 -34.11 14.97
CA THR A 2 -5.10 -32.70 14.99
C THR A 2 -4.40 -32.36 13.66
N PRO A 3 -4.60 -31.17 13.09
CA PRO A 3 -3.95 -30.76 11.84
C PRO A 3 -2.42 -30.92 11.86
N LYS A 4 -1.83 -30.81 13.06
CA LYS A 4 -0.41 -31.05 13.31
C LYS A 4 -0.01 -32.51 13.05
N ALA A 5 -0.81 -33.48 13.47
CA ALA A 5 -0.51 -34.91 13.29
C ALA A 5 -0.59 -35.33 11.82
N GLU A 6 -1.56 -34.80 11.08
CA GLU A 6 -1.71 -35.04 9.64
C GLU A 6 -0.53 -34.48 8.83
N LEU A 7 -0.01 -33.31 9.23
CA LEU A 7 1.17 -32.71 8.61
C LEU A 7 2.43 -33.57 8.82
N PHE A 8 2.62 -34.14 10.02
CA PHE A 8 3.75 -35.02 10.30
C PHE A 8 3.66 -36.32 9.49
N GLU A 9 2.48 -36.94 9.39
CA GLU A 9 2.29 -38.10 8.52
C GLU A 9 2.57 -37.79 7.04
N LEU A 10 2.21 -36.59 6.57
CA LEU A 10 2.44 -36.17 5.20
C LEU A 10 3.92 -35.95 4.90
N ILE A 11 4.67 -35.40 5.88
CA ILE A 11 6.12 -35.21 5.78
C ILE A 11 6.84 -36.57 5.77
N GLU A 12 6.38 -37.52 6.58
CA GLU A 12 6.99 -38.85 6.69
C GLU A 12 6.73 -39.73 5.44
N LYS A 13 5.60 -39.50 4.75
CA LYS A 13 5.26 -40.15 3.47
C LYS A 13 5.78 -39.40 2.25
N LEU A 14 6.48 -38.28 2.43
CA LEU A 14 6.96 -37.47 1.31
C LEU A 14 8.18 -38.15 0.66
N PRO A 15 8.16 -38.40 -0.66
CA PRO A 15 9.31 -38.99 -1.33
C PRO A 15 10.46 -37.97 -1.43
N GLU A 16 11.71 -38.46 -1.37
CA GLU A 16 12.92 -37.63 -1.19
C GLU A 16 13.12 -36.59 -2.31
N ASP A 17 12.62 -36.89 -3.50
CA ASP A 17 12.61 -36.02 -4.69
C ASP A 17 11.76 -34.75 -4.52
N LYS A 18 10.78 -34.77 -3.61
CA LYS A 18 9.84 -33.66 -3.37
C LYS A 18 10.14 -32.87 -2.10
N ILE A 19 11.10 -33.33 -1.29
CA ILE A 19 11.57 -32.61 -0.10
C ILE A 19 12.05 -31.19 -0.43
N PRO A 20 12.84 -30.95 -1.50
CA PRO A 20 13.27 -29.59 -1.85
C PRO A 20 12.10 -28.63 -2.12
N GLN A 21 11.07 -29.12 -2.82
CA GLN A 21 9.88 -28.34 -3.16
C GLN A 21 8.99 -28.07 -1.92
N ALA A 22 8.87 -29.05 -1.02
CA ALA A 22 8.15 -28.85 0.24
C ALA A 22 8.86 -27.82 1.15
N ILE A 23 10.19 -27.88 1.22
CA ILE A 23 11.00 -26.89 1.95
C ILE A 23 10.84 -25.49 1.32
N GLU A 24 10.85 -25.39 0.00
CA GLU A 24 10.60 -24.12 -0.71
C GLU A 24 9.23 -23.55 -0.37
N THR A 25 8.20 -24.40 -0.36
CA THR A 25 6.82 -23.99 -0.04
C THR A 25 6.70 -23.54 1.43
N ILE A 26 7.34 -24.24 2.37
CA ILE A 26 7.38 -23.88 3.79
C ILE A 26 8.15 -22.56 3.98
N ASN A 27 9.27 -22.37 3.29
CA ASN A 27 10.03 -21.13 3.35
C ASN A 27 9.25 -19.95 2.75
N ALA A 28 8.46 -20.17 1.70
CA ALA A 28 7.56 -19.16 1.15
C ALA A 28 6.43 -18.81 2.12
N LEU A 29 5.85 -19.79 2.80
CA LEU A 29 4.83 -19.60 3.85
C LEU A 29 5.39 -18.83 5.07
N LEU A 30 6.64 -19.10 5.44
CA LEU A 30 7.32 -18.47 6.57
C LEU A 30 8.03 -17.15 6.22
N GLY A 31 8.03 -16.74 4.94
CA GLY A 31 8.69 -15.51 4.47
C GLY A 31 10.22 -15.55 4.57
N LEU A 32 10.83 -16.74 4.57
CA LEU A 32 12.27 -16.96 4.76
C LEU A 32 13.05 -17.10 3.45
N GLN A 33 12.45 -16.78 2.31
CA GLN A 33 13.07 -16.99 1.01
C GLN A 33 14.11 -15.89 0.71
N PRO A 34 15.37 -16.22 0.34
CA PRO A 34 16.31 -15.22 -0.17
C PRO A 34 15.83 -14.66 -1.51
N PRO A 35 16.19 -13.40 -1.85
CA PRO A 35 15.66 -12.71 -3.02
C PRO A 35 16.16 -13.37 -4.30
N ASN A 36 15.32 -14.18 -4.95
CA ASN A 36 15.63 -14.74 -6.25
C ASN A 36 15.13 -13.78 -7.34
N ASN A 37 16.07 -13.07 -7.96
CA ASN A 37 15.85 -12.23 -9.13
C ASN A 37 15.38 -13.09 -10.30
N SER A 38 14.09 -13.09 -10.63
CA SER A 38 13.52 -13.13 -12.00
C SER A 38 12.03 -13.50 -11.99
N GLN A 39 11.18 -12.60 -11.53
CA GLN A 39 9.78 -12.53 -11.98
C GLN A 39 9.23 -11.14 -11.62
N PRO A 40 8.58 -10.40 -12.54
CA PRO A 40 7.81 -9.23 -12.17
C PRO A 40 6.49 -9.71 -11.56
N THR A 41 6.55 -10.41 -10.43
CA THR A 41 5.40 -10.48 -9.54
C THR A 41 5.24 -9.09 -8.98
N ALA A 42 4.17 -8.41 -9.39
CA ALA A 42 3.67 -7.20 -8.77
C ALA A 42 3.96 -7.28 -7.27
N THR A 43 4.89 -6.46 -6.82
CA THR A 43 5.18 -6.22 -5.42
C THR A 43 3.84 -5.88 -4.79
N ALA A 44 3.26 -6.86 -4.08
CA ALA A 44 2.13 -6.62 -3.20
C ALA A 44 2.69 -5.86 -2.02
N ASP A 45 2.90 -4.56 -2.26
CA ASP A 45 3.22 -3.58 -1.25
C ASP A 45 2.07 -3.66 -0.23
N PRO A 46 2.29 -4.12 1.01
CA PRO A 46 1.22 -4.33 1.98
C PRO A 46 0.48 -3.02 2.30
N GLU A 47 1.06 -1.88 1.92
CA GLU A 47 0.47 -0.56 2.04
C GLU A 47 -0.35 -0.11 0.82
N ARG A 48 -0.37 -0.87 -0.27
CA ARG A 48 -1.10 -0.50 -1.50
C ARG A 48 -2.58 -0.21 -1.25
N PRO A 49 -3.34 -1.03 -0.51
CA PRO A 49 -4.75 -0.73 -0.22
C PRO A 49 -4.92 0.55 0.61
N LEU A 50 -3.99 0.81 1.55
CA LEU A 50 -4.00 2.02 2.37
C LEU A 50 -3.66 3.25 1.54
N ASN A 51 -2.65 3.18 0.67
CA ASN A 51 -2.26 4.28 -0.21
C ASN A 51 -3.35 4.59 -1.24
N GLU A 52 -4.05 3.58 -1.77
CA GLU A 52 -5.22 3.77 -2.65
C GLU A 52 -6.37 4.47 -1.89
N LEU A 53 -6.67 4.05 -0.66
CA LEU A 53 -7.68 4.69 0.18
C LEU A 53 -7.32 6.15 0.50
N LEU A 54 -6.08 6.41 0.93
CA LEU A 54 -5.60 7.76 1.23
C LEU A 54 -5.64 8.64 -0.03
N THR A 55 -5.26 8.11 -1.19
CA THR A 55 -5.35 8.82 -2.48
C THR A 55 -6.80 9.20 -2.79
N ALA A 56 -7.74 8.27 -2.61
CA ALA A 56 -9.16 8.53 -2.83
C ALA A 56 -9.70 9.61 -1.88
N ILE A 57 -9.35 9.55 -0.59
CA ILE A 57 -9.76 10.55 0.41
C ILE A 57 -9.20 11.92 0.05
N ILE A 58 -7.90 12.03 -0.23
CA ILE A 58 -7.27 13.30 -0.58
C ILE A 58 -7.87 13.87 -1.88
N GLY A 59 -8.11 13.02 -2.88
CA GLY A 59 -8.80 13.41 -4.11
C GLY A 59 -10.19 13.97 -3.84
N SER A 60 -11.01 13.27 -3.05
CA SER A 60 -12.35 13.73 -2.69
C SER A 60 -12.31 15.07 -1.95
N VAL A 61 -11.46 15.20 -0.93
CA VAL A 61 -11.37 16.40 -0.10
C VAL A 61 -10.90 17.61 -0.92
N THR A 62 -9.87 17.44 -1.75
CA THR A 62 -9.31 18.53 -2.56
C THR A 62 -10.25 18.97 -3.68
N ASN A 63 -11.10 18.09 -4.20
CA ASN A 63 -12.18 18.43 -5.12
C ASN A 63 -13.29 19.20 -4.40
N SER A 64 -13.74 18.73 -3.22
CA SER A 64 -14.73 19.45 -2.43
C SER A 64 -14.29 20.87 -2.05
N PHE A 65 -13.01 21.06 -1.67
CA PHE A 65 -12.47 22.39 -1.42
C PHE A 65 -12.44 23.27 -2.66
N TYR A 66 -12.17 22.69 -3.83
CA TYR A 66 -12.19 23.42 -5.09
C TYR A 66 -13.62 23.87 -5.43
N ASP A 67 -14.58 22.95 -5.43
CA ASP A 67 -15.97 23.25 -5.76
C ASP A 67 -16.55 24.30 -4.82
N LEU A 68 -16.32 24.14 -3.50
CA LEU A 68 -16.78 25.09 -2.50
C LEU A 68 -16.08 26.44 -2.63
N SER A 69 -14.80 26.47 -3.03
CA SER A 69 -14.08 27.72 -3.31
C SER A 69 -14.72 28.47 -4.49
N VAL A 70 -15.01 27.77 -5.58
CA VAL A 70 -15.65 28.34 -6.78
C VAL A 70 -17.07 28.82 -6.47
N GLU A 71 -17.83 28.04 -5.70
CA GLU A 71 -19.18 28.43 -5.25
C GLU A 71 -19.14 29.70 -4.40
N ASN A 72 -18.23 29.78 -3.43
CA ASN A 72 -18.06 30.96 -2.59
C ASN A 72 -17.57 32.18 -3.38
N GLU A 73 -16.73 31.97 -4.40
CA GLU A 73 -16.29 33.06 -5.28
C GLU A 73 -17.46 33.64 -6.08
N ARG A 74 -18.33 32.76 -6.63
CA ARG A 74 -19.55 33.15 -7.33
C ARG A 74 -20.56 33.85 -6.43
N ALA A 75 -20.67 33.41 -5.17
CA ALA A 75 -21.52 34.04 -4.16
C ALA A 75 -20.94 35.37 -3.61
N GLY A 76 -19.76 35.80 -4.05
CA GLY A 76 -19.11 37.04 -3.61
C GLY A 76 -18.34 36.92 -2.30
N ALA A 77 -18.30 35.74 -1.67
CA ALA A 77 -17.57 35.46 -0.44
C ALA A 77 -16.07 35.21 -0.69
N LYS A 78 -15.37 36.24 -1.22
CA LYS A 78 -13.97 36.16 -1.70
C LYS A 78 -12.97 35.69 -0.63
N ILE A 79 -13.16 36.06 0.64
CA ILE A 79 -12.27 35.65 1.73
C ILE A 79 -12.39 34.15 1.98
N ILE A 80 -13.62 33.64 2.00
CA ILE A 80 -13.89 32.22 2.21
C ILE A 80 -13.34 31.41 1.04
N ALA A 81 -13.60 31.83 -0.21
CA ALA A 81 -13.04 31.22 -1.40
C ALA A 81 -11.51 31.11 -1.34
N LYS A 82 -10.82 32.22 -1.06
CA LYS A 82 -9.35 32.23 -0.92
C LYS A 82 -8.86 31.29 0.18
N ARG A 83 -9.57 31.22 1.32
CA ARG A 83 -9.20 30.34 2.44
C ARG A 83 -9.37 28.87 2.06
N LEU A 84 -10.44 28.51 1.36
CA LEU A 84 -10.67 27.14 0.86
C LEU A 84 -9.61 26.75 -0.18
N GLY A 85 -9.28 27.65 -1.12
CA GLY A 85 -8.19 27.45 -2.06
C GLY A 85 -6.83 27.26 -1.40
N PHE A 86 -6.52 28.06 -0.38
CA PHE A 86 -5.30 27.90 0.42
C PHE A 86 -5.27 26.55 1.14
N SER A 87 -6.37 26.16 1.80
CA SER A 87 -6.48 24.86 2.46
C SER A 87 -6.26 23.69 1.50
N ARG A 88 -6.83 23.76 0.29
CA ARG A 88 -6.58 22.78 -0.78
C ARG A 88 -5.10 22.67 -1.12
N THR A 89 -4.43 23.80 -1.35
CA THR A 89 -3.00 23.82 -1.67
C THR A 89 -2.17 23.19 -0.54
N ARG A 90 -2.48 23.51 0.72
CA ARG A 90 -1.79 22.94 1.89
C ARG A 90 -1.94 21.43 2.01
N ILE A 91 -3.13 20.91 1.73
CA ILE A 91 -3.38 19.46 1.74
C ILE A 91 -2.57 18.78 0.63
N LEU A 92 -2.53 19.35 -0.57
CA LEU A 92 -1.74 18.80 -1.68
C LEU A 92 -0.23 18.84 -1.39
N GLU A 93 0.29 19.94 -0.84
CA GLU A 93 1.68 20.05 -0.39
C GLU A 93 2.03 18.95 0.63
N ALA A 94 1.19 18.78 1.66
CA ALA A 94 1.39 17.76 2.68
C ALA A 94 1.33 16.33 2.10
N TRP A 95 0.42 16.10 1.15
CA TRP A 95 0.30 14.81 0.46
C TRP A 95 1.53 14.51 -0.42
N ASP A 96 2.08 15.52 -1.10
CA ASP A 96 3.31 15.36 -1.87
C ASP A 96 4.52 15.07 -0.99
N VAL A 97 4.62 15.69 0.19
CA VAL A 97 5.66 15.37 1.19
C VAL A 97 5.51 13.92 1.65
N TYR A 98 4.30 13.50 2.02
CA TYR A 98 4.03 12.12 2.45
C TYR A 98 4.46 11.10 1.38
N LYS A 99 4.08 11.32 0.11
CA LYS A 99 4.47 10.44 -1.00
C LYS A 99 6.00 10.38 -1.17
N LYS A 100 6.70 11.51 -1.05
CA LYS A 100 8.17 11.57 -1.17
C LYS A 100 8.85 10.83 -0.02
N SER A 101 8.39 10.98 1.22
CA SER A 101 8.93 10.27 2.37
C SER A 101 8.87 8.75 2.20
N ARG A 102 7.77 8.23 1.67
CA ARG A 102 7.62 6.79 1.42
C ARG A 102 8.45 6.26 0.24
N GLN A 103 8.79 7.10 -0.74
CA GLN A 103 9.68 6.70 -1.84
C GLN A 103 11.15 6.63 -1.42
N ILE A 104 11.56 7.34 -0.35
CA ILE A 104 12.94 7.36 0.14
C ILE A 104 13.28 6.12 0.97
N ASP A 105 12.30 5.49 1.63
CA ASP A 105 12.53 4.30 2.46
C ASP A 105 12.83 3.01 1.65
N VAL A 106 12.75 3.06 0.31
CA VAL A 106 13.01 1.90 -0.56
C VAL A 106 14.51 1.69 -0.87
N HIS A 107 15.41 2.59 -0.47
CA HIS A 107 16.83 2.57 -0.86
C HIS A 107 17.86 2.58 0.29
N LYS A 108 17.47 2.16 1.49
CA LYS A 108 18.45 1.82 2.54
C LYS A 108 18.50 0.30 2.77
N GLN A 109 19.22 -0.39 1.89
CA GLN A 109 19.86 -1.67 2.17
C GLN A 109 21.33 -1.57 1.76
#